data_AF-A0A4R3HS56-F1
#
_entry.id   AF-A0A4R3HS56-F1
#
_cell.length_a   1.000
_cell.length_b   1.000
_cell.length_c   1.000
_cell.angle_alpha   90.00
_cell.angle_beta   90.00
_cell.angle_gamma   90.00
#
_symmetry.space_group_name_H-M   'P 1'
#
loop_
_entity.id
_entity.type
_entity.pdbx_description
1 polymer ?
#
loop_
_entity_poly.entity_id
_entity_poly.type
_entity_poly.pdbx_seq_one_letter_code
_entity_poly.pdbx_strand_id
1 'polypeptide(L)'
;MKVLRLRNAAALLMSYVFITSAGVANAQSTAQTHNLSLPYLGWAYPGTPATLETDLKFLADPGPTTPWFLSHQFVLEDANGAYSSGGYIGMQTNMMGSNAKGVMFSIWNATSAKPGNGATCQPFGGEGVGMQCYLAYPWVAGKTYRLRVVNDRGSAYSAYVIDTSTATPTVTYIGQIQAPVSAVNLGRNSVQWAEYYGQAPANCADFPYVKAQWSRPKGDNGVILADKPTIQYAETAYCRNTAVIASGSDYLMEGGNPAAGNRQHLTNSTGKYLNQVTTNGACGGAGVKADAGTITACTGLTRIPLGGGKVALQAENGLYLSCDNGGGAGVSANERTVSTYATFTETLASGKVSYKSSGGRYLTVASWGTLDLKCSAYLASTTEKFTPFANKASSATVTASSDNPSTGQTVSKAIDGAATGYPNDYTREWTTNGENVGAWIQLKWPTTTSVKQVILYDRPNMNDQILGGTLLFSDGSSLKVGALPNDGSPLSISFTAKNVTWIKFRVDQATGWIGLSEFEVF
;
A
#
# COMPACT_ATOMS: atom_id res chain seq x y z
N MET A 1 3.32 29.92 -46.40
CA MET A 1 4.57 30.21 -45.67
C MET A 1 4.23 30.48 -44.20
N LYS A 2 4.32 29.45 -43.35
CA LYS A 2 4.33 29.52 -41.87
C LYS A 2 4.68 28.10 -41.42
N VAL A 3 5.86 27.92 -40.83
CA VAL A 3 6.40 26.62 -40.40
C VAL A 3 6.22 26.49 -38.89
N LEU A 4 5.57 25.40 -38.47
CA LEU A 4 5.40 24.93 -37.10
C LEU A 4 6.75 24.43 -36.55
N ARG A 5 7.10 24.76 -35.30
CA ARG A 5 8.12 24.05 -34.51
C ARG A 5 7.47 23.55 -33.22
N LEU A 6 7.30 22.23 -33.11
CA LEU A 6 7.05 21.53 -31.84
C LEU A 6 8.33 21.48 -31.01
N ARG A 7 8.20 21.59 -29.68
CA ARG A 7 9.26 21.35 -28.68
C ARG A 7 9.09 19.95 -28.09
N ASN A 8 10.18 19.20 -28.05
CA ASN A 8 10.28 17.79 -27.64
C ASN A 8 10.12 17.60 -26.12
N ALA A 9 9.27 16.63 -25.76
CA ALA A 9 9.33 15.90 -24.51
C ALA A 9 10.18 14.64 -24.72
N ALA A 10 11.13 14.38 -23.83
CA ALA A 10 12.00 13.21 -23.88
C ALA A 10 11.39 12.09 -23.02
N ALA A 11 10.83 11.08 -23.69
CA ALA A 11 10.60 9.74 -23.18
C ALA A 11 11.65 8.81 -23.80
N LEU A 12 12.30 7.95 -23.01
CA LEU A 12 13.19 6.88 -23.50
C LEU A 12 12.96 5.66 -22.58
N LEU A 13 12.10 4.69 -22.89
CA LEU A 13 12.24 3.50 -23.75
C LEU A 13 13.39 2.53 -23.36
N MET A 14 13.01 1.47 -22.66
CA MET A 14 13.73 0.20 -22.49
C MET A 14 13.81 -0.58 -23.81
N SER A 15 14.95 -1.20 -24.09
CA SER A 15 15.10 -2.19 -25.16
C SER A 15 15.84 -3.43 -24.66
N TYR A 16 15.18 -4.58 -24.88
CA TYR A 16 15.67 -5.95 -24.67
C TYR A 16 16.67 -6.36 -25.77
N VAL A 17 17.75 -7.05 -25.41
CA VAL A 17 18.53 -7.91 -26.32
C VAL A 17 18.96 -9.18 -25.57
N PHE A 18 18.62 -10.34 -26.14
CA PHE A 18 19.13 -11.68 -25.76
C PHE A 18 20.47 -11.96 -26.47
N ILE A 19 21.41 -12.64 -25.80
CA ILE A 19 22.37 -13.64 -26.35
C ILE A 19 23.03 -14.42 -25.19
N THR A 20 23.50 -15.62 -25.52
CA THR A 20 23.65 -16.88 -24.77
C THR A 20 24.90 -17.09 -23.88
N SER A 21 24.66 -17.78 -22.76
CA SER A 21 25.48 -18.77 -22.02
C SER A 21 26.97 -18.53 -21.70
N ALA A 22 27.26 -18.25 -20.42
CA ALA A 22 28.22 -18.97 -19.58
C ALA A 22 27.97 -18.57 -18.10
N GLY A 23 27.97 -19.55 -17.19
CA GLY A 23 27.38 -19.44 -15.85
C GLY A 23 28.00 -18.40 -14.91
N VAL A 24 27.14 -17.64 -14.25
CA VAL A 24 27.38 -16.87 -13.02
C VAL A 24 26.02 -16.66 -12.34
N ALA A 25 26.04 -16.59 -11.01
CA ALA A 25 24.91 -16.63 -10.09
C ALA A 25 23.63 -15.88 -10.56
N ASN A 26 22.47 -16.50 -10.32
CA ASN A 26 21.16 -15.88 -10.53
C ASN A 26 21.05 -14.57 -9.74
N ALA A 27 21.28 -13.43 -10.40
CA ALA A 27 20.77 -12.15 -9.94
C ALA A 27 19.26 -12.15 -10.19
N GLN A 28 18.47 -12.32 -9.12
CA GLN A 28 17.04 -12.03 -9.17
C GLN A 28 16.87 -10.52 -9.38
N SER A 29 16.51 -10.10 -10.58
CA SER A 29 15.70 -8.88 -10.74
C SER A 29 15.09 -8.86 -12.15
N THR A 30 13.89 -9.42 -12.30
CA THR A 30 12.93 -8.88 -13.27
C THR A 30 12.73 -7.40 -12.93
N ALA A 31 12.72 -6.51 -13.92
CA ALA A 31 12.37 -5.11 -13.72
C ALA A 31 11.03 -5.05 -12.96
N GLN A 32 11.03 -4.51 -11.74
CA GLN A 32 9.82 -4.37 -10.96
C GLN A 32 9.07 -3.17 -11.53
N THR A 33 7.83 -3.35 -11.95
CA THR A 33 6.96 -2.20 -12.19
C THR A 33 6.70 -1.57 -10.82
N HIS A 34 7.17 -0.35 -10.59
CA HIS A 34 6.88 0.40 -9.37
C HIS A 34 5.40 0.78 -9.37
N ASN A 35 4.60 0.11 -8.54
CA ASN A 35 3.14 0.13 -8.69
C ASN A 35 2.42 1.09 -7.72
N LEU A 36 3.10 1.60 -6.68
CA LEU A 36 2.63 2.75 -5.91
C LEU A 36 3.82 3.68 -5.59
N SER A 37 3.95 4.74 -6.38
CA SER A 37 4.83 5.86 -6.07
C SER A 37 4.09 6.84 -5.17
N LEU A 38 4.64 7.10 -3.97
CA LEU A 38 4.24 8.31 -3.26
C LEU A 38 4.57 9.51 -4.13
N PRO A 39 3.86 10.63 -3.95
CA PRO A 39 4.22 11.86 -4.62
C PRO A 39 5.67 12.25 -4.37
N TYR A 40 6.30 12.77 -5.42
CA TYR A 40 7.67 13.24 -5.45
C TYR A 40 7.75 14.70 -4.99
N LEU A 41 8.79 15.02 -4.23
CA LEU A 41 9.22 16.39 -3.96
C LEU A 41 10.47 16.67 -4.78
N GLY A 42 10.30 17.29 -5.95
CA GLY A 42 11.41 17.67 -6.83
C GLY A 42 12.02 19.02 -6.42
N TRP A 43 13.34 19.10 -6.33
CA TRP A 43 14.07 20.27 -5.88
C TRP A 43 15.06 20.74 -6.92
N ALA A 44 15.12 22.06 -7.14
CA ALA A 44 16.10 22.72 -8.00
C ALA A 44 16.91 23.73 -7.19
N TYR A 45 18.23 23.70 -7.32
CA TYR A 45 19.18 24.49 -6.54
C TYR A 45 19.84 25.59 -7.38
N PRO A 46 20.22 26.73 -6.77
CA PRO A 46 20.91 27.79 -7.49
C PRO A 46 22.35 27.42 -7.89
N GLY A 47 22.96 26.44 -7.24
CA GLY A 47 24.34 25.99 -7.48
C GLY A 47 24.56 24.54 -7.05
N THR A 48 25.77 24.04 -7.29
CA THR A 48 26.20 22.69 -6.93
C THR A 48 26.71 22.67 -5.49
N PRO A 49 26.02 22.02 -4.54
CA PRO A 49 26.48 21.96 -3.16
C PRO A 49 27.67 20.98 -3.01
N ALA A 50 28.50 21.16 -1.99
CA ALA A 50 29.52 20.15 -1.63
C ALA A 50 28.94 19.03 -0.77
N THR A 51 27.86 19.35 -0.04
CA THR A 51 27.12 18.39 0.79
C THR A 51 25.62 18.50 0.54
N LEU A 52 24.94 17.36 0.49
CA LEU A 52 23.50 17.29 0.37
C LEU A 52 22.93 16.56 1.59
N GLU A 53 22.05 17.25 2.30
CA GLU A 53 21.46 16.80 3.56
C GLU A 53 19.93 16.93 3.51
N THR A 54 19.23 15.97 4.10
CA THR A 54 17.81 16.11 4.41
C THR A 54 17.48 15.39 5.71
N ASP A 55 16.61 15.99 6.51
CA ASP A 55 16.08 15.34 7.71
C ASP A 55 14.82 14.56 7.33
N LEU A 56 14.77 13.30 7.75
CA LEU A 56 13.66 12.36 7.58
C LEU A 56 13.16 11.92 8.95
N LYS A 57 11.92 12.27 9.28
CA LYS A 57 11.27 11.85 10.53
C LYS A 57 10.11 10.91 10.21
N PHE A 58 10.26 9.63 10.53
CA PHE A 58 9.15 8.69 10.45
C PHE A 58 8.10 9.03 11.51
N LEU A 59 6.85 9.15 11.11
CA LEU A 59 5.70 9.43 11.96
C LEU A 59 4.77 8.23 12.10
N ALA A 60 4.79 7.32 11.12
CA ALA A 60 4.15 6.01 11.20
C ALA A 60 5.12 4.94 10.70
N ASP A 61 5.14 3.80 11.40
CA ASP A 61 6.00 2.66 11.12
C ASP A 61 5.18 1.57 10.43
N PRO A 62 5.47 1.24 9.16
CA PRO A 62 4.76 0.19 8.45
C PRO A 62 5.21 -1.22 8.89
N GLY A 63 6.13 -1.33 9.86
CA GLY A 63 6.67 -2.59 10.33
C GLY A 63 7.86 -3.10 9.49
N PRO A 64 8.66 -4.04 10.01
CA PRO A 64 9.94 -4.41 9.39
C PRO A 64 9.82 -5.29 8.13
N THR A 65 8.64 -5.89 7.88
CA THR A 65 8.39 -6.82 6.77
C THR A 65 7.79 -6.15 5.53
N THR A 66 7.26 -4.94 5.66
CA THR A 66 6.57 -4.26 4.57
C THR A 66 7.58 -3.57 3.65
N PRO A 67 7.46 -3.66 2.32
CA PRO A 67 8.48 -3.15 1.39
C PRO A 67 8.28 -1.66 1.09
N TRP A 68 8.59 -0.80 2.05
CA TRP A 68 8.63 0.65 1.87
C TRP A 68 10.06 1.18 1.80
N PHE A 69 10.34 2.04 0.83
CA PHE A 69 11.62 2.74 0.71
C PHE A 69 11.39 4.24 0.63
N LEU A 70 11.96 5.00 1.56
CA LEU A 70 11.92 6.47 1.60
C LEU A 70 13.31 6.99 1.26
N SER A 71 13.42 7.76 0.18
CA SER A 71 14.71 8.04 -0.44
C SER A 71 14.85 9.50 -0.87
N HIS A 72 16.09 9.99 -0.79
CA HIS A 72 16.54 11.23 -1.40
C HIS A 72 17.48 10.90 -2.56
N GLN A 73 16.95 11.00 -3.77
CA GLN A 73 17.69 10.84 -5.01
C GLN A 73 18.29 12.16 -5.45
N PHE A 74 19.50 12.14 -6.00
CA PHE A 74 20.25 13.31 -6.42
C PHE A 74 20.90 13.10 -7.79
N VAL A 75 21.00 14.18 -8.55
CA VAL A 75 21.76 14.22 -9.81
C VAL A 75 23.24 14.40 -9.51
N LEU A 76 24.09 13.80 -10.33
CA LEU A 76 25.52 14.09 -10.39
C LEU A 76 25.85 14.76 -11.72
N GLU A 77 26.51 15.91 -11.65
CA GLU A 77 26.87 16.73 -12.81
C GLU A 77 28.37 16.62 -13.12
N ASP A 78 28.71 16.86 -14.38
CA ASP A 78 30.08 17.06 -14.81
C ASP A 78 30.61 18.47 -14.52
N ALA A 79 31.86 18.72 -14.88
CA ALA A 79 32.52 20.01 -14.66
C ALA A 79 31.84 21.18 -15.42
N ASN A 80 31.06 20.87 -16.45
CA ASN A 80 30.33 21.85 -17.26
C ASN A 80 28.85 21.97 -16.84
N GLY A 81 28.44 21.23 -15.80
CA GLY A 81 27.07 21.22 -15.30
C GLY A 81 26.10 20.37 -16.12
N ALA A 82 26.60 19.46 -16.96
CA ALA A 82 25.76 18.49 -17.66
C ALA A 82 25.51 17.25 -16.80
N TYR A 83 24.37 16.58 -17.00
CA TYR A 83 24.07 15.32 -16.33
C TYR A 83 25.14 14.26 -16.67
N SER A 84 25.71 13.64 -15.64
CA SER A 84 26.68 12.56 -15.78
C SER A 84 26.15 11.24 -15.20
N SER A 85 25.55 11.29 -14.01
CA SER A 85 24.93 10.15 -13.37
C SER A 85 23.91 10.60 -12.31
N GLY A 86 23.44 9.68 -11.48
CA GLY A 86 22.67 9.98 -10.28
C GLY A 86 23.00 9.01 -9.17
N GLY A 87 22.42 9.26 -8.01
CA GLY A 87 22.44 8.34 -6.89
C GLY A 87 21.30 8.60 -5.93
N TYR A 88 21.22 7.81 -4.87
CA TYR A 88 20.23 8.01 -3.83
C TYR A 88 20.75 7.55 -2.48
N ILE A 89 20.23 8.16 -1.42
CA ILE A 89 20.32 7.66 -0.05
C ILE A 89 18.92 7.58 0.53
N GLY A 90 18.61 6.48 1.20
CA GLY A 90 17.28 6.30 1.78
C GLY A 90 17.24 5.27 2.90
N MET A 91 16.09 5.17 3.53
CA MET A 91 15.81 4.21 4.59
C MET A 91 14.62 3.34 4.17
N GLN A 92 14.75 2.03 4.35
CA GLN A 92 13.72 1.06 3.97
C GLN A 92 13.39 0.08 5.10
N THR A 93 12.20 -0.49 5.01
CA THR A 93 11.79 -1.74 5.67
C THR A 93 11.99 -2.90 4.70
N ASN A 94 11.90 -4.16 5.13
CA ASN A 94 12.24 -5.34 4.32
C ASN A 94 13.55 -5.24 3.51
N MET A 95 14.60 -4.74 4.15
CA MET A 95 15.90 -4.47 3.54
C MET A 95 16.44 -5.74 2.88
N MET A 96 16.64 -5.72 1.56
CA MET A 96 17.17 -6.89 0.81
C MET A 96 16.41 -8.20 1.08
N GLY A 97 15.10 -8.14 1.35
CA GLY A 97 14.29 -9.34 1.64
C GLY A 97 14.53 -9.95 3.04
N SER A 98 15.24 -9.26 3.93
CA SER A 98 15.63 -9.78 5.25
C SER A 98 14.60 -9.52 6.35
N ASN A 99 13.40 -8.99 6.04
CA ASN A 99 12.40 -8.61 7.04
C ASN A 99 12.95 -7.67 8.13
N ALA A 100 13.90 -6.81 7.75
CA ALA A 100 14.58 -5.88 8.64
C ALA A 100 14.56 -4.45 8.10
N LYS A 101 14.77 -3.49 8.99
CA LYS A 101 14.94 -2.08 8.63
C LYS A 101 16.39 -1.79 8.27
N GLY A 102 16.60 -0.91 7.30
CA GLY A 102 17.94 -0.57 6.83
C GLY A 102 18.05 0.78 6.17
N VAL A 103 19.29 1.13 5.85
CA VAL A 103 19.67 2.27 5.03
C VAL A 103 20.39 1.76 3.78
N MET A 104 20.15 2.42 2.66
CA MET A 104 20.80 2.15 1.39
C MET A 104 21.35 3.45 0.79
N PHE A 105 22.57 3.38 0.25
CA PHE A 105 23.22 4.43 -0.52
C PHE A 105 23.70 3.83 -1.84
N SER A 106 23.30 4.39 -2.97
CA SER A 106 23.59 3.83 -4.29
C SER A 106 23.96 4.93 -5.29
N ILE A 107 24.84 4.60 -6.25
CA ILE A 107 25.17 5.46 -7.39
C ILE A 107 25.17 4.62 -8.66
N TRP A 108 24.43 5.09 -9.67
CA TRP A 108 24.42 4.46 -11.00
C TRP A 108 25.75 4.64 -11.72
N ASN A 109 26.11 3.67 -12.55
CA ASN A 109 27.36 3.59 -13.32
C ASN A 109 28.65 3.66 -12.48
N ALA A 110 28.54 3.52 -11.15
CA ALA A 110 29.70 3.42 -10.27
C ALA A 110 30.39 2.05 -10.45
N THR A 111 31.70 2.03 -10.27
CA THR A 111 32.53 0.83 -10.53
C THR A 111 33.13 0.21 -9.27
N SER A 112 33.18 0.97 -8.17
CA SER A 112 33.70 0.47 -6.90
C SER A 112 33.08 1.22 -5.71
N ALA A 113 33.13 0.57 -4.55
CA ALA A 113 32.62 1.11 -3.31
C ALA A 113 33.42 0.55 -2.12
N LYS A 114 33.46 1.30 -1.02
CA LYS A 114 34.09 0.93 0.24
C LYS A 114 33.05 1.00 1.35
N PRO A 115 32.78 -0.11 2.07
CA PRO A 115 31.78 -0.12 3.13
C PRO A 115 32.24 0.67 4.36
N GLY A 116 31.28 1.30 5.03
CA GLY A 116 31.43 1.69 6.43
C GLY A 116 31.44 0.48 7.36
N ASN A 117 31.72 0.71 8.64
CA ASN A 117 31.76 -0.38 9.62
C ASN A 117 30.39 -1.08 9.74
N GLY A 118 30.36 -2.40 9.53
CA GLY A 118 29.15 -3.22 9.55
C GLY A 118 28.27 -3.12 8.29
N ALA A 119 28.60 -2.23 7.34
CA ALA A 119 27.88 -2.12 6.07
C ALA A 119 28.42 -3.11 5.04
N THR A 120 27.60 -3.44 4.05
CA THR A 120 27.98 -4.24 2.89
C THR A 120 27.86 -3.39 1.64
N CYS A 121 28.87 -3.41 0.77
CA CYS A 121 28.76 -2.81 -0.56
C CYS A 121 28.86 -3.86 -1.65
N GLN A 122 28.03 -3.72 -2.68
CA GLN A 122 27.94 -4.65 -3.80
C GLN A 122 27.44 -3.96 -5.07
N PRO A 123 27.64 -4.56 -6.26
CA PRO A 123 26.99 -4.10 -7.48
C PRO A 123 25.46 -4.27 -7.42
N PHE A 124 24.72 -3.45 -8.17
CA PHE A 124 23.27 -3.60 -8.37
C PHE A 124 22.89 -3.60 -9.86
N GLY A 125 21.69 -4.11 -10.17
CA GLY A 125 21.14 -4.27 -11.53
C GLY A 125 19.62 -4.00 -11.59
N GLY A 126 18.97 -4.41 -12.68
CA GLY A 126 17.51 -4.34 -12.87
C GLY A 126 17.03 -3.02 -13.46
N GLU A 127 17.32 -1.90 -12.78
CA GLU A 127 16.92 -0.54 -13.16
C GLU A 127 18.15 0.33 -13.47
N GLY A 128 18.98 -0.20 -14.37
CA GLY A 128 20.34 0.26 -14.58
C GLY A 128 21.34 -0.52 -13.73
N VAL A 129 22.60 -0.11 -13.79
CA VAL A 129 23.71 -0.78 -13.09
C VAL A 129 24.49 0.23 -12.25
N GLY A 130 25.15 -0.22 -11.20
CA GLY A 130 26.00 0.63 -10.38
C GLY A 130 26.52 -0.09 -9.13
N MET A 131 26.88 0.70 -8.12
CA MET A 131 27.28 0.21 -6.81
C MET A 131 26.34 0.73 -5.73
N GLN A 132 26.09 -0.10 -4.73
CA GLN A 132 25.34 0.26 -3.53
C GLN A 132 26.08 -0.15 -2.27
N CYS A 133 25.86 0.58 -1.19
CA CYS A 133 26.25 0.25 0.17
C CYS A 133 25.01 0.26 1.06
N TYR A 134 24.84 -0.75 1.88
CA TYR A 134 23.70 -0.86 2.77
C TYR A 134 24.06 -1.39 4.14
N LEU A 135 23.23 -1.05 5.11
CA LEU A 135 23.43 -1.39 6.51
C LEU A 135 22.08 -1.65 7.17
N ALA A 136 21.99 -2.74 7.95
CA ALA A 136 20.86 -2.96 8.84
C ALA A 136 20.82 -1.81 9.87
N TYR A 137 19.71 -1.09 9.90
CA TYR A 137 19.57 0.14 10.66
C TYR A 137 18.15 0.19 11.25
N PRO A 138 17.97 -0.18 12.53
CA PRO A 138 16.66 -0.31 13.17
C PRO A 138 16.09 1.05 13.55
N TRP A 139 15.73 1.84 12.55
CA TRP A 139 15.14 3.16 12.77
C TRP A 139 13.79 3.06 13.49
N VAL A 140 13.46 4.11 14.23
CA VAL A 140 12.30 4.16 15.14
C VAL A 140 11.42 5.35 14.76
N ALA A 141 10.11 5.12 14.65
CA ALA A 141 9.16 6.21 14.44
C ALA A 141 9.20 7.23 15.60
N GLY A 142 9.02 8.50 15.27
CA GLY A 142 9.16 9.64 16.18
C GLY A 142 10.57 10.25 16.20
N LYS A 143 11.61 9.50 15.82
CA LYS A 143 12.98 10.02 15.68
C LYS A 143 13.22 10.68 14.33
N THR A 144 14.16 11.62 14.31
CA THR A 144 14.60 12.33 13.10
C THR A 144 15.99 11.87 12.69
N TYR A 145 16.12 11.39 11.46
CA TYR A 145 17.36 10.93 10.87
C TYR A 145 17.77 11.85 9.74
N ARG A 146 18.99 12.40 9.80
CA ARG A 146 19.56 13.13 8.68
C ARG A 146 20.23 12.16 7.73
N LEU A 147 19.80 12.19 6.48
CA LEU A 147 20.48 11.55 5.36
C LEU A 147 21.46 12.57 4.79
N ARG A 148 22.75 12.23 4.76
CA ARG A 148 23.82 13.12 4.31
C ARG A 148 24.68 12.44 3.26
N VAL A 149 24.87 13.12 2.13
CA VAL A 149 25.83 12.75 1.08
C VAL A 149 26.86 13.87 0.95
N VAL A 150 28.13 13.49 0.87
CA VAL A 150 29.28 14.40 0.78
C VAL A 150 30.03 14.07 -0.51
N ASN A 151 30.32 15.08 -1.33
CA ASN A 151 31.36 14.95 -2.34
C ASN A 151 32.71 15.11 -1.62
N ASP A 152 33.43 14.00 -1.39
CA ASP A 152 34.68 14.04 -0.63
C ASP A 152 35.77 14.76 -1.43
N ARG A 153 35.80 14.50 -2.74
CA ARG A 153 36.59 15.18 -3.77
C ARG A 153 36.34 14.49 -5.13
N GLY A 154 36.15 15.27 -6.18
CA GLY A 154 36.03 14.73 -7.54
C GLY A 154 34.80 13.82 -7.65
N SER A 155 34.99 12.57 -8.04
CA SER A 155 33.90 11.60 -8.22
C SER A 155 33.72 10.61 -7.05
N ALA A 156 34.34 10.87 -5.89
CA ALA A 156 34.17 10.07 -4.68
C ALA A 156 33.10 10.68 -3.77
N TYR A 157 32.09 9.87 -3.41
CA TYR A 157 30.95 10.32 -2.60
C TYR A 157 30.77 9.44 -1.37
N SER A 158 30.65 10.06 -0.20
CA SER A 158 30.42 9.40 1.08
C SER A 158 29.00 9.64 1.59
N ALA A 159 28.42 8.61 2.22
CA ALA A 159 27.08 8.67 2.80
C ALA A 159 27.08 8.44 4.31
N TYR A 160 26.21 9.18 5.00
CA TYR A 160 26.02 9.10 6.45
C TYR A 160 24.53 9.14 6.78
N VAL A 161 24.16 8.42 7.84
CA VAL A 161 22.90 8.60 8.57
C VAL A 161 23.23 9.16 9.93
N ILE A 162 22.55 10.23 10.33
CA ILE A 162 22.78 10.88 11.61
C ILE A 162 21.46 10.89 12.39
N ASP A 163 21.39 10.18 13.52
CA ASP A 163 20.26 10.29 14.45
C ASP A 163 20.36 11.63 15.17
N THR A 164 19.45 12.55 14.84
CA THR A 164 19.39 13.92 15.38
C THR A 164 18.32 14.06 16.47
N SER A 165 17.74 12.94 16.92
CA SER A 165 16.64 12.95 17.91
C SER A 165 17.08 13.29 19.33
N THR A 166 18.39 13.36 19.59
CA THR A 166 18.95 13.72 20.90
C THR A 166 19.91 14.91 20.79
N ALA A 167 20.24 15.54 21.92
CA ALA A 167 21.14 16.70 21.96
C ALA A 167 22.55 16.40 21.40
N THR A 168 22.97 15.13 21.44
CA THR A 168 24.25 14.68 20.87
C THR A 168 23.94 13.75 19.70
N PRO A 169 24.07 14.22 18.44
CA PRO A 169 23.75 13.41 17.28
C PRO A 169 24.66 12.18 17.16
N THR A 170 24.08 11.02 16.85
CA THR A 170 24.84 9.80 16.57
C THR A 170 25.07 9.68 15.08
N VAL A 171 26.34 9.74 14.66
CA VAL A 171 26.74 9.66 13.24
C VAL A 171 27.07 8.21 12.88
N THR A 172 26.47 7.70 11.80
CA THR A 172 26.77 6.39 11.23
C THR A 172 27.24 6.56 9.80
N TYR A 173 28.47 6.15 9.52
CA TYR A 173 29.05 6.14 8.17
C TYR A 173 28.62 4.88 7.41
N ILE A 174 28.00 5.05 6.24
CA ILE A 174 27.43 3.95 5.45
C ILE A 174 28.46 3.39 4.46
N GLY A 175 29.22 4.28 3.82
CA GLY A 175 30.24 3.91 2.86
C GLY A 175 30.55 5.03 1.87
N GLN A 176 31.55 4.78 1.03
CA GLN A 176 31.97 5.64 -0.06
C GLN A 176 31.78 4.90 -1.38
N ILE A 177 31.20 5.59 -2.37
CA ILE A 177 31.01 5.05 -3.71
C ILE A 177 31.78 5.92 -4.70
N GLN A 178 32.51 5.26 -5.60
CA GLN A 178 33.25 5.88 -6.68
C GLN A 178 32.33 5.99 -7.91
N ALA A 179 31.80 7.18 -8.14
CA ALA A 179 30.95 7.50 -9.29
C ALA A 179 31.79 7.51 -10.60
N PRO A 180 31.14 7.57 -11.78
CA PRO A 180 31.83 7.81 -13.05
C PRO A 180 32.79 9.00 -12.97
N VAL A 181 33.93 8.92 -13.65
CA VAL A 181 34.97 9.97 -13.59
C VAL A 181 34.48 11.36 -14.01
N SER A 182 33.44 11.43 -14.83
CA SER A 182 32.82 12.70 -15.22
C SER A 182 31.86 13.25 -14.17
N ALA A 183 31.37 12.45 -13.21
CA ALA A 183 30.39 12.86 -12.20
C ALA A 183 31.07 13.55 -11.01
N VAL A 184 31.54 14.79 -11.22
CA VAL A 184 32.41 15.50 -10.27
C VAL A 184 31.69 16.44 -9.30
N ASN A 185 30.40 16.72 -9.53
CA ASN A 185 29.60 17.61 -8.68
C ASN A 185 28.31 16.94 -8.21
N LEU A 186 27.89 17.21 -6.97
CA LEU A 186 26.47 17.07 -6.62
C LEU A 186 25.70 18.10 -7.46
N GLY A 187 24.76 17.60 -8.25
CA GLY A 187 24.02 18.39 -9.22
C GLY A 187 23.00 19.32 -8.59
N ARG A 188 22.44 20.19 -9.44
CA ARG A 188 21.47 21.22 -9.06
C ARG A 188 20.04 20.69 -8.91
N ASN A 189 19.83 19.38 -8.99
CA ASN A 189 18.50 18.78 -8.92
C ASN A 189 18.50 17.54 -8.01
N SER A 190 17.44 17.38 -7.25
CA SER A 190 17.19 16.20 -6.42
C SER A 190 15.70 15.92 -6.30
N VAL A 191 15.36 14.73 -5.80
CA VAL A 191 13.97 14.32 -5.55
C VAL A 191 13.91 13.55 -4.24
N GLN A 192 12.99 13.93 -3.35
CA GLN A 192 12.59 13.09 -2.23
C GLN A 192 11.33 12.33 -2.61
N TRP A 193 11.30 11.02 -2.34
CA TRP A 193 10.17 10.16 -2.68
C TRP A 193 10.03 9.03 -1.67
N ALA A 194 8.87 8.38 -1.70
CA ALA A 194 8.76 7.04 -1.17
C ALA A 194 8.10 6.10 -2.16
N GLU A 195 8.46 4.85 -2.02
CA GLU A 195 8.06 3.80 -2.93
C GLU A 195 7.65 2.58 -2.13
N TYR A 196 6.51 2.03 -2.50
CA TYR A 196 6.16 0.69 -2.11
C TYR A 196 6.64 -0.24 -3.23
N TYR A 197 7.69 -1.02 -2.94
CA TYR A 197 8.35 -1.89 -3.92
C TYR A 197 7.90 -3.36 -3.81
N GLY A 198 6.82 -3.61 -3.07
CA GLY A 198 6.08 -4.86 -3.13
C GLY A 198 5.15 -4.93 -4.35
N GLN A 199 4.55 -6.10 -4.57
CA GLN A 199 3.38 -6.26 -5.43
C GLN A 199 2.18 -5.45 -4.89
N ALA A 200 1.34 -4.89 -5.76
CA ALA A 200 0.19 -4.13 -5.28
C ALA A 200 -0.82 -5.04 -4.56
N PRO A 201 -1.29 -4.69 -3.35
CA PRO A 201 -2.51 -5.26 -2.79
C PRO A 201 -3.71 -5.09 -3.72
N ALA A 202 -4.69 -5.98 -3.60
CA ALA A 202 -5.92 -5.91 -4.39
C ALA A 202 -6.75 -4.63 -4.14
N ASN A 203 -6.63 -4.00 -2.96
CA ASN A 203 -7.33 -2.78 -2.60
C ASN A 203 -6.39 -1.74 -1.97
N CYS A 204 -6.68 -0.45 -2.14
CA CYS A 204 -5.84 0.61 -1.57
C CYS A 204 -5.88 0.66 -0.04
N ALA A 205 -6.98 0.20 0.57
CA ALA A 205 -7.11 0.08 2.01
C ALA A 205 -6.11 -0.92 2.63
N ASP A 206 -5.57 -1.83 1.83
CA ASP A 206 -4.69 -2.91 2.27
C ASP A 206 -3.20 -2.53 2.19
N PHE A 207 -2.86 -1.37 1.62
CA PHE A 207 -1.48 -0.89 1.64
C PHE A 207 -1.05 -0.54 3.06
N PRO A 208 0.09 -1.08 3.55
CA PRO A 208 0.63 -0.74 4.85
C PRO A 208 0.90 0.75 4.98
N TYR A 209 0.53 1.35 6.12
CA TYR A 209 0.66 2.78 6.30
C TYR A 209 2.09 3.23 6.59
N VAL A 210 2.54 4.21 5.82
CA VAL A 210 3.77 4.94 6.09
C VAL A 210 3.48 6.43 6.11
N LYS A 211 4.11 7.13 7.04
CA LYS A 211 4.05 8.59 7.14
C LYS A 211 5.41 9.09 7.56
N ALA A 212 5.94 10.09 6.88
CA ALA A 212 7.17 10.74 7.27
C ALA A 212 7.14 12.24 6.99
N GLN A 213 7.92 13.00 7.74
CA GLN A 213 8.22 14.39 7.46
C GLN A 213 9.60 14.50 6.84
N TRP A 214 9.69 15.22 5.72
CA TRP A 214 10.91 15.60 5.04
C TRP A 214 11.20 17.07 5.29
N SER A 215 12.43 17.39 5.69
CA SER A 215 12.90 18.78 5.64
C SER A 215 13.20 19.19 4.20
N ARG A 216 13.28 20.51 3.97
CA ARG A 216 13.94 21.04 2.77
C ARG A 216 15.39 20.53 2.68
N PRO A 217 15.91 20.25 1.47
CA PRO A 217 17.31 19.93 1.29
C PRO A 217 18.22 21.04 1.79
N LYS A 218 19.28 20.63 2.48
CA LYS A 218 20.30 21.48 3.07
C LYS A 218 21.66 21.11 2.50
N GLY A 219 22.60 22.04 2.57
CA GLY A 219 23.98 21.80 2.19
C GLY A 219 24.90 22.80 2.87
N ASP A 220 26.20 22.54 2.75
CA ASP A 220 27.28 23.47 3.03
C ASP A 220 27.14 24.17 4.39
N ASN A 221 27.13 23.34 5.45
CA ASN A 221 26.90 23.73 6.85
C ASN A 221 25.43 24.07 7.18
N GLY A 222 24.48 23.36 6.57
CA GLY A 222 23.06 23.42 6.91
C GLY A 222 22.28 24.56 6.26
N VAL A 223 22.87 25.22 5.26
CA VAL A 223 22.20 26.22 4.41
C VAL A 223 21.06 25.55 3.64
N ILE A 224 19.88 26.16 3.64
CA ILE A 224 18.75 25.68 2.83
C ILE A 224 19.06 25.89 1.35
N LEU A 225 19.02 24.81 0.55
CA LEU A 225 19.40 24.86 -0.87
C LEU A 225 18.24 25.28 -1.80
N ALA A 226 17.00 25.06 -1.36
CA ALA A 226 15.80 25.44 -2.09
C ALA A 226 14.62 25.68 -1.15
N ASP A 227 13.79 26.69 -1.46
CA ASP A 227 12.68 27.09 -0.60
C ASP A 227 11.43 26.24 -0.78
N LYS A 228 11.12 25.81 -2.01
CA LYS A 228 9.90 25.07 -2.35
C LYS A 228 10.19 23.97 -3.37
N PRO A 229 9.56 22.80 -3.25
CA PRO A 229 9.64 21.75 -4.24
C PRO A 229 8.61 21.94 -5.35
N THR A 230 8.86 21.29 -6.48
CA THR A 230 7.81 20.89 -7.42
C THR A 230 7.20 19.59 -6.89
N ILE A 231 5.91 19.62 -6.56
CA ILE A 231 5.18 18.42 -6.12
C ILE A 231 4.66 17.70 -7.37
N GLN A 232 4.99 16.42 -7.51
CA GLN A 232 4.50 15.58 -8.61
C GLN A 232 3.83 14.34 -8.03
N TYR A 233 2.66 13.98 -8.54
CA TYR A 233 2.00 12.72 -8.20
C TYR A 233 2.24 11.73 -9.33
N ALA A 234 2.35 10.44 -9.00
CA ALA A 234 2.45 9.37 -10.00
C ALA A 234 1.30 9.47 -11.02
N GLU A 235 1.60 9.22 -12.30
CA GLU A 235 0.63 9.37 -13.40
C GLU A 235 -0.49 8.32 -13.37
N THR A 236 -0.36 7.26 -12.56
CA THR A 236 -1.35 6.18 -12.45
C THR A 236 -2.29 6.36 -11.26
N ALA A 237 -3.58 6.20 -11.54
CA ALA A 237 -4.68 6.55 -10.63
C ALA A 237 -4.92 5.56 -9.47
N TYR A 238 -4.03 4.57 -9.24
CA TYR A 238 -4.45 3.34 -8.58
C TYR A 238 -4.83 3.56 -7.11
N CYS A 239 -4.10 4.38 -6.34
CA CYS A 239 -4.45 4.68 -4.94
C CYS A 239 -4.27 6.15 -4.55
N ARG A 240 -5.38 6.79 -4.15
CA ARG A 240 -5.41 8.18 -3.65
C ARG A 240 -5.10 8.34 -2.15
N ASN A 241 -4.69 7.26 -1.48
CA ASN A 241 -4.29 7.27 -0.08
C ASN A 241 -2.90 7.92 0.14
N THR A 242 -2.25 8.38 -0.93
CA THR A 242 -0.97 9.09 -0.86
C THR A 242 -1.18 10.61 -0.81
N ALA A 243 -0.28 11.32 -0.12
CA ALA A 243 -0.34 12.78 -0.04
C ALA A 243 1.03 13.41 0.23
N VAL A 244 1.20 14.62 -0.30
CA VAL A 244 2.14 15.62 0.24
C VAL A 244 1.35 16.74 0.90
N ILE A 245 1.70 17.06 2.15
CA ILE A 245 1.08 18.14 2.91
C ILE A 245 2.19 19.08 3.39
N ALA A 246 2.06 20.37 3.11
CA ALA A 246 2.96 21.37 3.66
C ALA A 246 2.83 21.39 5.20
N SER A 247 3.97 21.37 5.91
CA SER A 247 4.06 21.37 7.36
C SER A 247 5.08 22.42 7.80
N GLY A 248 4.61 23.66 8.01
CA GLY A 248 5.50 24.80 8.18
C GLY A 248 6.35 25.01 6.92
N SER A 249 7.69 24.97 7.07
CA SER A 249 8.62 25.03 5.95
C SER A 249 8.97 23.66 5.34
N ASP A 250 8.46 22.59 5.92
CA ASP A 250 8.77 21.20 5.59
C ASP A 250 7.56 20.51 4.96
N TYR A 251 7.69 19.23 4.64
CA TYR A 251 6.65 18.47 3.92
C TYR A 251 6.40 17.12 4.55
N LEU A 252 5.14 16.84 4.84
CA LEU A 252 4.68 15.50 5.21
C LEU A 252 4.41 14.71 3.93
N MET A 253 4.91 13.49 3.89
CA MET A 253 4.61 12.50 2.85
C MET A 253 4.00 11.28 3.52
N GLU A 254 2.89 10.80 2.98
CA GLU A 254 2.21 9.60 3.48
C GLU A 254 1.67 8.75 2.35
N GLY A 255 1.49 7.46 2.64
CA GLY A 255 0.76 6.52 1.80
C GLY A 255 0.37 5.27 2.56
N GLY A 256 -0.49 4.47 1.95
CA GLY A 256 -1.15 3.37 2.65
C GLY A 256 -2.26 3.85 3.60
N ASN A 257 -2.77 2.94 4.43
CA ASN A 257 -3.97 3.18 5.22
C ASN A 257 -3.70 3.38 6.72
N PRO A 258 -3.90 4.60 7.29
CA PRO A 258 -3.60 4.91 8.68
C PRO A 258 -4.40 4.13 9.74
N ALA A 259 -5.48 3.43 9.38
CA ALA A 259 -6.42 2.91 10.35
C ALA A 259 -6.52 1.38 10.37
N ALA A 260 -6.47 0.81 11.58
CA ALA A 260 -6.97 -0.53 11.85
C ALA A 260 -8.49 -0.45 12.05
N GLY A 261 -9.25 -1.06 11.15
CA GLY A 261 -10.71 -1.13 11.22
C GLY A 261 -11.23 -2.42 10.62
N ASN A 262 -12.51 -2.69 10.84
CA ASN A 262 -13.14 -3.89 10.28
C ASN A 262 -13.78 -3.51 8.96
N ARG A 263 -13.30 -4.11 7.86
CA ARG A 263 -13.95 -3.98 6.56
C ARG A 263 -15.34 -4.60 6.63
N GLN A 264 -16.33 -3.87 6.15
CA GLN A 264 -17.71 -4.29 6.12
C GLN A 264 -18.39 -3.83 4.83
N HIS A 265 -19.42 -4.54 4.44
CA HIS A 265 -20.35 -4.10 3.41
C HIS A 265 -21.65 -3.66 4.06
N LEU A 266 -22.37 -2.74 3.43
CA LEU A 266 -23.63 -2.22 3.95
C LEU A 266 -24.68 -2.34 2.87
N THR A 267 -25.83 -2.93 3.17
CA THR A 267 -26.99 -2.87 2.25
C THR A 267 -28.00 -1.83 2.71
N ASN A 268 -28.65 -1.18 1.75
CA ASN A 268 -29.79 -0.31 2.02
C ASN A 268 -31.06 -1.15 2.29
N SER A 269 -32.20 -0.47 2.46
CA SER A 269 -33.49 -1.11 2.71
C SER A 269 -34.03 -1.97 1.56
N THR A 270 -33.49 -1.84 0.33
CA THR A 270 -33.86 -2.66 -0.83
C THR A 270 -32.92 -3.84 -1.06
N GLY A 271 -31.90 -4.00 -0.19
CA GLY A 271 -30.92 -5.08 -0.27
C GLY A 271 -29.77 -4.81 -1.24
N LYS A 272 -29.67 -3.61 -1.83
CA LYS A 272 -28.53 -3.19 -2.65
C LYS A 272 -27.37 -2.74 -1.78
N TYR A 273 -26.15 -3.11 -2.16
CA TYR A 273 -24.94 -2.74 -1.44
C TYR A 273 -24.55 -1.28 -1.72
N LEU A 274 -24.06 -0.60 -0.68
CA LEU A 274 -23.33 0.65 -0.83
C LEU A 274 -22.10 0.40 -1.72
N ASN A 275 -21.89 1.28 -2.68
CA ASN A 275 -20.94 1.16 -3.76
C ASN A 275 -20.29 2.53 -4.01
N GLN A 276 -18.98 2.60 -3.89
CA GLN A 276 -18.22 3.83 -4.08
C GLN A 276 -18.10 4.14 -5.56
N VAL A 277 -18.45 5.36 -5.96
CA VAL A 277 -18.32 5.79 -7.35
C VAL A 277 -16.83 5.84 -7.70
N THR A 278 -16.47 5.20 -8.81
CA THR A 278 -15.09 5.17 -9.27
C THR A 278 -14.69 6.51 -9.90
N THR A 279 -13.47 6.95 -9.64
CA THR A 279 -12.87 8.12 -10.30
C THR A 279 -11.54 7.70 -10.89
N ASN A 280 -11.38 7.80 -12.22
CA ASN A 280 -10.20 7.31 -12.96
C ASN A 280 -9.89 5.82 -12.69
N GLY A 281 -10.93 4.99 -12.56
CA GLY A 281 -10.78 3.54 -12.37
C GLY A 281 -10.55 3.08 -10.92
N ALA A 282 -10.31 3.99 -9.98
CA ALA A 282 -10.18 3.66 -8.55
C ALA A 282 -11.50 3.90 -7.79
N CYS A 283 -11.83 3.02 -6.85
CA CYS A 283 -12.99 3.16 -5.97
C CYS A 283 -12.85 4.40 -5.08
N GLY A 284 -13.89 5.24 -5.01
CA GLY A 284 -13.89 6.45 -4.17
C GLY A 284 -13.37 7.71 -4.88
N GLY A 285 -13.31 8.82 -4.14
CA GLY A 285 -12.92 10.14 -4.65
C GLY A 285 -14.10 10.98 -5.18
N ALA A 286 -15.30 10.39 -5.24
CA ALA A 286 -16.57 11.06 -5.51
C ALA A 286 -17.62 10.62 -4.47
N GLY A 287 -18.87 10.48 -4.87
CA GLY A 287 -19.97 10.04 -3.99
C GLY A 287 -20.03 8.52 -3.77
N VAL A 288 -20.99 8.10 -2.94
CA VAL A 288 -21.34 6.70 -2.70
C VAL A 288 -22.79 6.49 -3.15
N LYS A 289 -23.09 5.35 -3.76
CA LYS A 289 -24.44 4.95 -4.20
C LYS A 289 -24.86 3.63 -3.56
N ALA A 290 -26.12 3.26 -3.61
CA ALA A 290 -26.60 1.93 -3.21
C ALA A 290 -27.24 1.19 -4.40
N ASP A 291 -26.43 0.89 -5.41
CA ASP A 291 -26.87 0.29 -6.67
C ASP A 291 -26.30 -1.11 -6.94
N ALA A 292 -25.28 -1.53 -6.18
CA ALA A 292 -24.63 -2.82 -6.38
C ALA A 292 -25.51 -4.00 -5.94
N GLY A 293 -25.63 -5.01 -6.81
CA GLY A 293 -26.39 -6.23 -6.54
C GLY A 293 -25.60 -7.30 -5.77
N THR A 294 -24.28 -7.22 -5.78
CA THR A 294 -23.34 -8.15 -5.15
C THR A 294 -22.22 -7.37 -4.48
N ILE A 295 -21.50 -8.01 -3.56
CA ILE A 295 -20.24 -7.47 -3.06
C ILE A 295 -19.23 -7.41 -4.22
N THR A 296 -18.56 -6.27 -4.36
CA THR A 296 -17.46 -6.02 -5.31
C THR A 296 -16.37 -5.21 -4.61
N ALA A 297 -15.23 -5.00 -5.29
CA ALA A 297 -14.11 -4.22 -4.76
C ALA A 297 -14.56 -2.86 -4.18
N CYS A 298 -15.44 -2.12 -4.87
CA CYS A 298 -15.88 -0.78 -4.44
C CYS A 298 -17.01 -0.76 -3.39
N THR A 299 -17.49 -1.92 -2.94
CA THR A 299 -18.58 -1.98 -1.94
C THR A 299 -18.10 -2.05 -0.49
N GLY A 300 -16.80 -2.24 -0.26
CA GLY A 300 -16.26 -2.31 1.09
C GLY A 300 -16.15 -0.93 1.72
N LEU A 301 -16.40 -0.85 3.02
CA LEU A 301 -16.13 0.32 3.85
C LEU A 301 -15.45 -0.15 5.12
N THR A 302 -14.31 0.43 5.46
CA THR A 302 -13.60 0.11 6.70
C THR A 302 -14.21 0.92 7.83
N ARG A 303 -14.80 0.22 8.81
CA ARG A 303 -15.38 0.82 10.01
C ARG A 303 -14.28 1.03 11.06
N ILE A 304 -14.07 2.28 11.46
CA ILE A 304 -13.00 2.68 12.38
C ILE A 304 -13.62 3.23 13.67
N PRO A 305 -13.53 2.53 14.81
CA PRO A 305 -14.03 3.02 16.09
C PRO A 305 -13.23 4.23 16.59
N LEU A 306 -13.91 5.29 17.08
CA LEU A 306 -13.28 6.52 17.59
C LEU A 306 -13.49 6.75 19.10
N GLY A 307 -14.31 5.93 19.75
CA GLY A 307 -14.74 6.11 21.14
C GLY A 307 -16.04 6.93 21.28
N GLY A 308 -16.69 6.86 22.44
CA GLY A 308 -17.94 7.59 22.72
C GLY A 308 -19.13 7.21 21.81
N GLY A 309 -19.16 5.96 21.31
CA GLY A 309 -20.17 5.50 20.35
C GLY A 309 -20.00 6.07 18.94
N LYS A 310 -18.85 6.69 18.64
CA LYS A 310 -18.54 7.28 17.34
C LYS A 310 -17.66 6.38 16.50
N VAL A 311 -17.83 6.52 15.19
CA VAL A 311 -17.06 5.83 14.15
C VAL A 311 -16.67 6.80 13.04
N ALA A 312 -15.60 6.46 12.34
CA ALA A 312 -15.36 6.93 10.98
C ALA A 312 -15.60 5.77 10.01
N LEU A 313 -16.06 6.10 8.81
CA LEU A 313 -16.18 5.13 7.71
C LEU A 313 -15.16 5.52 6.66
N GLN A 314 -14.28 4.59 6.31
CA GLN A 314 -13.25 4.81 5.32
C GLN A 314 -13.58 4.04 4.04
N ALA A 315 -13.43 4.73 2.91
CA ALA A 315 -13.58 4.20 1.58
C ALA A 315 -12.35 3.40 1.13
N GLU A 316 -12.48 2.70 0.00
CA GLU A 316 -11.43 1.84 -0.54
C GLU A 316 -10.23 2.65 -0.99
N ASN A 317 -10.40 3.91 -1.39
CA ASN A 317 -9.29 4.85 -1.65
C ASN A 317 -8.50 5.26 -0.39
N GLY A 318 -8.83 4.75 0.80
CA GLY A 318 -8.21 5.11 2.06
C GLY A 318 -8.65 6.46 2.64
N LEU A 319 -9.59 7.16 2.00
CA LEU A 319 -10.14 8.43 2.49
C LEU A 319 -11.44 8.18 3.26
N TYR A 320 -11.75 9.08 4.19
CA TYR A 320 -12.93 8.98 5.03
C TYR A 320 -14.15 9.58 4.34
N LEU A 321 -15.30 8.91 4.52
CA LEU A 321 -16.59 9.42 4.14
C LEU A 321 -16.90 10.64 4.99
N SER A 322 -17.33 11.73 4.33
CA SER A 322 -17.66 12.99 4.96
C SER A 322 -19.05 13.46 4.51
N CYS A 323 -19.79 14.07 5.43
CA CYS A 323 -20.98 14.83 5.07
C CYS A 323 -20.56 16.22 4.62
N ASP A 324 -20.71 16.51 3.33
CA ASP A 324 -20.34 17.82 2.78
C ASP A 324 -21.07 18.93 3.57
N ASN A 325 -20.32 19.95 4.00
CA ASN A 325 -20.80 21.07 4.83
C ASN A 325 -21.51 20.67 6.15
N GLY A 326 -21.22 19.49 6.70
CA GLY A 326 -21.78 19.03 7.99
C GLY A 326 -23.19 18.43 7.92
N GLY A 327 -23.82 18.40 6.74
CA GLY A 327 -25.12 17.78 6.51
C GLY A 327 -26.03 18.63 5.60
N GLY A 328 -26.99 17.97 4.96
CA GLY A 328 -27.93 18.57 3.99
C GLY A 328 -27.51 18.41 2.53
N ALA A 329 -26.32 17.86 2.26
CA ALA A 329 -25.76 17.66 0.93
C ALA A 329 -25.35 16.18 0.68
N GLY A 330 -24.52 15.95 -0.34
CA GLY A 330 -23.97 14.64 -0.68
C GLY A 330 -23.02 14.10 0.39
N VAL A 331 -22.64 12.83 0.22
CA VAL A 331 -21.54 12.21 0.95
C VAL A 331 -20.38 12.05 -0.02
N SER A 332 -19.19 12.47 0.40
CA SER A 332 -17.96 12.33 -0.39
C SER A 332 -16.92 11.51 0.37
N ALA A 333 -16.09 10.74 -0.34
CA ALA A 333 -14.99 9.97 0.23
C ALA A 333 -13.65 10.65 -0.06
N ASN A 334 -13.43 11.82 0.53
CA ASN A 334 -12.31 12.72 0.20
C ASN A 334 -11.53 13.23 1.42
N GLU A 335 -11.99 12.97 2.65
CA GLU A 335 -11.32 13.44 3.87
C GLU A 335 -10.11 12.56 4.18
N ARG A 336 -8.96 13.16 4.42
CA ARG A 336 -7.71 12.41 4.67
C ARG A 336 -7.51 12.05 6.14
N THR A 337 -8.12 12.85 7.01
CA THR A 337 -8.14 12.65 8.46
C THR A 337 -9.58 12.57 8.93
N VAL A 338 -9.81 11.92 10.06
CA VAL A 338 -11.13 11.90 10.68
C VAL A 338 -11.49 13.29 11.21
N SER A 339 -12.16 14.09 10.36
CA SER A 339 -12.68 15.40 10.72
C SER A 339 -14.02 15.27 11.47
N THR A 340 -14.51 16.39 11.99
CA THR A 340 -15.87 16.47 12.58
C THR A 340 -16.95 16.07 11.56
N TYR A 341 -16.74 16.29 10.26
CA TYR A 341 -17.68 15.93 9.19
C TYR A 341 -17.56 14.49 8.72
N ALA A 342 -16.43 13.83 9.01
CA ALA A 342 -16.19 12.41 8.78
C ALA A 342 -16.46 11.53 10.01
N THR A 343 -16.99 12.13 11.08
CA THR A 343 -17.32 11.46 12.33
C THR A 343 -18.83 11.24 12.44
N PHE A 344 -19.21 9.98 12.71
CA PHE A 344 -20.60 9.58 12.84
C PHE A 344 -20.85 8.98 14.22
N THR A 345 -21.96 9.36 14.86
CA THR A 345 -22.53 8.59 15.96
C THR A 345 -23.20 7.36 15.36
N GLU A 346 -22.77 6.19 15.77
CA GLU A 346 -23.32 4.93 15.30
C GLU A 346 -24.40 4.44 16.26
N THR A 347 -25.51 3.94 15.71
CA THR A 347 -26.56 3.28 16.49
C THR A 347 -26.94 1.97 15.83
N LEU A 348 -26.78 0.87 16.57
CA LEU A 348 -27.18 -0.47 16.17
C LEU A 348 -28.51 -0.84 16.84
N ALA A 349 -29.51 -1.19 16.04
CA ALA A 349 -30.81 -1.65 16.53
C ALA A 349 -31.37 -2.72 15.59
N SER A 350 -31.77 -3.87 16.16
CA SER A 350 -32.36 -5.00 15.41
C SER A 350 -31.51 -5.45 14.22
N GLY A 351 -30.18 -5.52 14.39
CA GLY A 351 -29.24 -5.94 13.35
C GLY A 351 -29.03 -4.92 12.22
N LYS A 352 -29.58 -3.70 12.33
CA LYS A 352 -29.36 -2.60 11.38
C LYS A 352 -28.63 -1.45 12.04
N VAL A 353 -27.77 -0.79 11.28
CA VAL A 353 -26.97 0.35 11.72
C VAL A 353 -27.47 1.65 11.09
N SER A 354 -27.42 2.73 11.85
CA SER A 354 -27.63 4.09 11.36
C SER A 354 -26.45 4.96 11.79
N TYR A 355 -26.08 5.90 10.93
CA TYR A 355 -24.94 6.79 11.12
C TYR A 355 -25.42 8.23 11.14
N LYS A 356 -25.27 8.91 12.28
CA LYS A 356 -25.64 10.31 12.45
C LYS A 356 -24.40 11.19 12.43
N SER A 357 -24.32 12.13 11.51
CA SER A 357 -23.25 13.13 11.45
C SER A 357 -23.22 14.01 12.70
N SER A 358 -22.09 14.68 12.91
CA SER A 358 -21.94 15.71 13.93
C SER A 358 -22.94 16.87 13.78
N GLY A 359 -23.35 17.20 12.55
CA GLY A 359 -24.42 18.17 12.26
C GLY A 359 -25.84 17.65 12.51
N GLY A 360 -25.97 16.44 13.05
CA GLY A 360 -27.24 15.85 13.47
C GLY A 360 -28.07 15.23 12.37
N ARG A 361 -27.52 15.05 11.16
CA ARG A 361 -28.21 14.39 10.03
C ARG A 361 -27.78 12.95 9.88
N TYR A 362 -28.71 12.08 9.51
CA TYR A 362 -28.43 10.68 9.23
C TYR A 362 -28.01 10.48 7.78
N LEU A 363 -27.08 9.54 7.59
CA LEU A 363 -26.83 8.93 6.28
C LEU A 363 -28.11 8.26 5.79
N THR A 364 -28.48 8.51 4.55
CA THR A 364 -29.72 8.03 3.93
C THR A 364 -29.53 7.72 2.47
N VAL A 365 -30.23 6.69 1.98
CA VAL A 365 -30.38 6.44 0.54
C VAL A 365 -31.87 6.43 0.23
N ALA A 366 -32.30 7.38 -0.61
CA ALA A 366 -33.70 7.43 -1.04
C ALA A 366 -34.09 6.12 -1.75
N SER A 367 -35.26 5.57 -1.43
CA SER A 367 -35.75 4.33 -2.04
C SER A 367 -36.14 4.49 -3.53
N TRP A 368 -36.27 5.72 -4.00
CA TRP A 368 -36.63 6.07 -5.39
C TRP A 368 -35.72 7.23 -5.86
N GLY A 369 -35.17 7.14 -7.07
CA GLY A 369 -34.26 8.15 -7.64
C GLY A 369 -32.84 7.61 -7.91
N THR A 370 -31.82 8.46 -7.78
CA THR A 370 -30.42 8.18 -8.17
C THR A 370 -29.68 7.19 -7.27
N LEU A 371 -30.31 6.71 -6.17
CA LEU A 371 -29.73 5.82 -5.16
C LEU A 371 -28.43 6.36 -4.52
N ASP A 372 -28.19 7.66 -4.60
CA ASP A 372 -27.03 8.30 -3.96
C ASP A 372 -27.18 8.25 -2.43
N LEU A 373 -26.06 7.94 -1.75
CA LEU A 373 -25.92 8.12 -0.33
C LEU A 373 -25.80 9.62 -0.03
N LYS A 374 -26.73 10.11 0.79
CA LYS A 374 -26.81 11.51 1.21
C LYS A 374 -26.72 11.60 2.72
N CYS A 375 -26.41 12.78 3.23
CA CYS A 375 -26.36 13.06 4.66
C CYS A 375 -27.40 14.11 5.03
N SER A 376 -28.70 13.79 4.86
CA SER A 376 -29.77 14.79 4.89
C SER A 376 -30.95 14.47 5.80
N ALA A 377 -31.11 13.23 6.24
CA ALA A 377 -32.28 12.82 7.03
C ALA A 377 -32.18 13.31 8.49
N TYR A 378 -33.30 13.69 9.10
CA TYR A 378 -33.33 14.14 10.50
C TYR A 378 -33.54 13.00 11.50
N LEU A 379 -34.16 11.90 11.06
CA LEU A 379 -34.53 10.75 11.88
C LEU A 379 -34.14 9.47 11.15
N ALA A 380 -33.80 8.43 11.92
CA ALA A 380 -33.50 7.12 11.37
C ALA A 380 -34.78 6.28 11.22
N SER A 381 -35.28 6.14 9.99
CA SER A 381 -36.43 5.29 9.66
C SER A 381 -35.98 4.10 8.82
N THR A 382 -36.54 3.91 7.63
CA THR A 382 -36.23 2.76 6.76
C THR A 382 -34.99 3.02 5.91
N THR A 383 -34.88 4.21 5.29
CA THR A 383 -33.85 4.58 4.32
C THR A 383 -32.49 4.94 4.93
N GLU A 384 -32.47 5.20 6.24
CA GLU A 384 -31.28 5.54 7.03
C GLU A 384 -30.68 4.33 7.75
N LYS A 385 -31.36 3.18 7.66
CA LYS A 385 -30.95 1.94 8.32
C LYS A 385 -30.31 1.01 7.30
N PHE A 386 -29.03 0.78 7.49
CA PHE A 386 -28.23 -0.12 6.69
C PHE A 386 -28.09 -1.46 7.38
N THR A 387 -28.01 -2.55 6.62
CA THR A 387 -27.69 -3.86 7.21
C THR A 387 -26.20 -4.12 7.02
N PRO A 388 -25.41 -4.16 8.10
CA PRO A 388 -24.00 -4.54 8.02
C PRO A 388 -23.88 -5.99 7.59
N PHE A 389 -23.02 -6.20 6.61
CA PHE A 389 -22.57 -7.48 6.10
C PHE A 389 -21.07 -7.52 6.39
N ALA A 390 -20.74 -7.91 7.62
CA ALA A 390 -19.37 -8.08 8.05
C ALA A 390 -18.88 -9.49 7.70
N ASN A 391 -17.60 -9.60 7.33
CA ASN A 391 -16.96 -10.90 7.15
C ASN A 391 -17.00 -11.66 8.49
N LYS A 392 -17.56 -12.87 8.47
CA LYS A 392 -17.74 -13.73 9.63
C LYS A 392 -16.59 -14.72 9.80
N ALA A 393 -15.66 -14.78 8.85
CA ALA A 393 -14.56 -15.74 8.84
C ALA A 393 -13.66 -15.64 10.07
N SER A 394 -13.29 -14.43 10.48
CA SER A 394 -12.44 -14.17 11.66
C SER A 394 -13.05 -14.59 13.00
N SER A 395 -14.37 -14.83 13.04
CA SER A 395 -15.07 -15.36 14.23
C SER A 395 -15.19 -16.89 14.25
N ALA A 396 -14.77 -17.56 13.18
CA ALA A 396 -14.81 -19.01 13.08
C ALA A 396 -13.53 -19.63 13.67
N THR A 397 -13.66 -20.85 14.18
CA THR A 397 -12.50 -21.74 14.30
C THR A 397 -12.20 -22.29 12.91
N VAL A 398 -10.99 -22.02 12.41
CA VAL A 398 -10.54 -22.47 11.10
C VAL A 398 -9.63 -23.70 11.21
N THR A 399 -9.89 -24.70 10.37
CA THR A 399 -9.03 -25.88 10.22
C THR A 399 -8.84 -26.21 8.74
N ALA A 400 -7.75 -26.91 8.40
CA ALA A 400 -7.47 -27.35 7.04
C ALA A 400 -7.00 -28.80 7.03
N SER A 401 -6.92 -29.39 5.84
CA SER A 401 -6.30 -30.71 5.62
C SER A 401 -4.83 -30.73 6.04
N SER A 402 -4.09 -29.66 5.71
CA SER A 402 -2.74 -29.38 6.16
C SER A 402 -2.45 -27.88 6.08
N ASP A 403 -1.37 -27.44 6.73
CA ASP A 403 -0.81 -26.11 6.57
C ASP A 403 0.72 -26.12 6.69
N ASN A 404 1.37 -24.97 6.41
CA ASN A 404 2.82 -24.86 6.44
C ASN A 404 3.33 -23.91 7.55
N PRO A 405 3.49 -24.40 8.79
CA PRO A 405 3.99 -23.58 9.90
C PRO A 405 5.46 -23.18 9.76
N SER A 406 6.26 -23.91 8.97
CA SER A 406 7.70 -23.63 8.80
C SER A 406 7.97 -22.28 8.11
N THR A 407 7.03 -21.86 7.24
CA THR A 407 7.06 -20.57 6.54
C THR A 407 6.06 -19.57 7.14
N GLY A 408 5.32 -19.94 8.20
CA GLY A 408 4.27 -19.10 8.78
C GLY A 408 2.97 -19.04 7.97
N GLN A 409 2.84 -19.80 6.88
CA GLN A 409 1.65 -19.91 6.02
C GLN A 409 0.59 -20.84 6.62
N THR A 410 0.22 -20.55 7.86
CA THR A 410 -0.74 -21.36 8.63
C THR A 410 -2.18 -21.12 8.20
N VAL A 411 -3.08 -22.04 8.52
CA VAL A 411 -4.50 -21.93 8.14
C VAL A 411 -5.18 -20.66 8.65
N SER A 412 -4.71 -20.10 9.76
CA SER A 412 -5.24 -18.83 10.32
C SER A 412 -5.10 -17.64 9.37
N LYS A 413 -4.16 -17.69 8.42
CA LYS A 413 -3.88 -16.61 7.49
C LYS A 413 -4.95 -16.43 6.42
N ALA A 414 -5.71 -17.47 6.10
CA ALA A 414 -6.84 -17.36 5.17
C ALA A 414 -8.04 -16.59 5.73
N ILE A 415 -8.03 -16.16 6.99
CA ILE A 415 -9.15 -15.46 7.63
C ILE A 415 -8.69 -14.22 8.42
N ASP A 416 -7.50 -13.71 8.10
CA ASP A 416 -6.87 -12.62 8.84
C ASP A 416 -7.25 -11.22 8.32
N GLY A 417 -8.06 -11.19 7.25
CA GLY A 417 -8.56 -9.97 6.63
C GLY A 417 -7.59 -9.35 5.63
N ALA A 418 -6.51 -10.03 5.22
CA ALA A 418 -5.50 -9.51 4.32
C ALA A 418 -5.25 -10.42 3.10
N ALA A 419 -5.85 -10.06 1.96
CA ALA A 419 -5.70 -10.81 0.69
C ALA A 419 -4.40 -10.50 -0.07
N THR A 420 -3.26 -10.30 0.62
CA THR A 420 -2.03 -9.78 0.00
C THR A 420 -1.01 -10.84 -0.43
N GLY A 421 -0.97 -12.02 0.20
CA GLY A 421 -0.22 -13.25 -0.19
C GLY A 421 1.20 -13.13 -0.78
N TYR A 422 1.78 -14.23 -1.29
CA TYR A 422 3.07 -14.20 -2.03
C TYR A 422 2.85 -13.68 -3.48
N PRO A 423 3.77 -12.90 -4.09
CA PRO A 423 5.10 -12.48 -3.62
C PRO A 423 5.19 -11.34 -2.62
N ASN A 424 4.09 -10.66 -2.29
CA ASN A 424 4.09 -9.52 -1.37
C ASN A 424 4.50 -9.84 0.07
N ASP A 425 3.65 -10.60 0.71
CA ASP A 425 3.73 -11.01 2.09
C ASP A 425 3.17 -12.42 2.15
N TYR A 426 4.06 -13.38 1.87
CA TYR A 426 3.73 -14.80 1.95
C TYR A 426 3.29 -15.22 3.35
N THR A 427 3.49 -14.40 4.39
CA THR A 427 3.00 -14.69 5.74
C THR A 427 1.53 -14.32 5.95
N ARG A 428 0.86 -13.80 4.91
CA ARG A 428 -0.56 -13.43 4.83
C ARG A 428 -1.34 -14.33 3.86
N GLU A 429 -0.93 -15.58 3.74
CA GLU A 429 -1.69 -16.60 3.01
C GLU A 429 -1.59 -17.93 3.75
N TRP A 430 -2.65 -18.73 3.64
CA TRP A 430 -2.57 -20.15 3.99
C TRP A 430 -2.05 -20.91 2.77
N THR A 431 -1.14 -21.85 2.99
CA THR A 431 -0.73 -22.83 1.98
C THR A 431 -0.81 -24.23 2.55
N THR A 432 -1.13 -25.21 1.71
CA THR A 432 -1.05 -26.62 2.11
C THR A 432 0.40 -27.05 2.31
N ASN A 433 0.59 -28.15 3.03
CA ASN A 433 1.88 -28.84 3.09
C ASN A 433 2.07 -29.75 1.86
N GLY A 434 2.04 -29.16 0.67
CA GLY A 434 2.22 -29.86 -0.61
C GLY A 434 1.01 -30.64 -1.12
N GLU A 435 -0.13 -30.59 -0.42
CA GLU A 435 -1.39 -31.16 -0.92
C GLU A 435 -1.95 -30.34 -2.10
N ASN A 436 -2.60 -31.02 -3.05
CA ASN A 436 -3.21 -30.41 -4.23
C ASN A 436 -4.72 -30.76 -4.27
N VAL A 437 -5.22 -31.44 -5.30
CA VAL A 437 -6.62 -31.90 -5.38
C VAL A 437 -7.01 -32.70 -4.13
N GLY A 438 -8.15 -32.35 -3.53
CA GLY A 438 -8.65 -32.96 -2.30
C GLY A 438 -8.30 -32.17 -1.02
N ALA A 439 -7.36 -31.24 -1.08
CA ALA A 439 -7.09 -30.31 0.01
C ALA A 439 -8.34 -29.52 0.39
N TRP A 440 -8.47 -29.18 1.67
CA TRP A 440 -9.65 -28.47 2.16
C TRP A 440 -9.32 -27.49 3.29
N ILE A 441 -10.17 -26.47 3.40
CA ILE A 441 -10.22 -25.53 4.52
C ILE A 441 -11.67 -25.43 5.01
N GLN A 442 -11.87 -25.39 6.33
CA GLN A 442 -13.17 -25.37 6.97
C GLN A 442 -13.24 -24.29 8.05
N LEU A 443 -14.28 -23.48 7.96
CA LEU A 443 -14.64 -22.49 8.97
C LEU A 443 -15.82 -23.04 9.77
N LYS A 444 -15.66 -23.10 11.10
CA LYS A 444 -16.70 -23.56 12.03
C LYS A 444 -17.04 -22.47 13.04
N TRP A 445 -18.33 -22.12 13.14
CA TRP A 445 -18.82 -21.15 14.12
C TRP A 445 -19.36 -21.86 15.37
N PRO A 446 -19.27 -21.22 16.55
CA PRO A 446 -19.81 -21.79 17.79
C PRO A 446 -21.35 -21.84 17.80
N THR A 447 -21.99 -20.97 17.02
CA THR A 447 -23.45 -20.88 16.89
C THR A 447 -23.86 -20.91 15.44
N THR A 448 -25.11 -21.34 15.18
CA THR A 448 -25.72 -21.26 13.86
C THR A 448 -25.60 -19.84 13.29
N THR A 449 -25.02 -19.75 12.10
CA THR A 449 -24.65 -18.52 11.44
C THR A 449 -25.37 -18.43 10.11
N SER A 450 -26.12 -17.35 9.91
CA SER A 450 -26.76 -17.07 8.62
C SER A 450 -25.70 -16.62 7.62
N VAL A 451 -25.62 -17.25 6.46
CA VAL A 451 -24.64 -16.98 5.40
C VAL A 451 -25.33 -16.98 4.04
N LYS A 452 -24.92 -16.12 3.11
CA LYS A 452 -25.48 -16.05 1.75
C LYS A 452 -24.43 -15.80 0.67
N GLN A 453 -23.20 -15.49 1.06
CA GLN A 453 -22.11 -15.24 0.14
C GLN A 453 -20.77 -15.71 0.71
N VAL A 454 -19.92 -16.21 -0.18
CA VAL A 454 -18.51 -16.52 0.09
C VAL A 454 -17.66 -15.75 -0.92
N ILE A 455 -16.52 -15.22 -0.49
CA ILE A 455 -15.51 -14.64 -1.38
C ILE A 455 -14.20 -15.37 -1.13
N LEU A 456 -13.59 -15.88 -2.20
CA LEU A 456 -12.33 -16.61 -2.15
C LEU A 456 -11.28 -15.85 -2.94
N TYR A 457 -10.09 -15.77 -2.37
CA TYR A 457 -8.92 -15.15 -2.97
C TYR A 457 -7.85 -16.23 -3.10
N ASP A 458 -7.41 -16.50 -4.33
CA ASP A 458 -6.30 -17.42 -4.57
C ASP A 458 -5.00 -16.85 -3.99
N ARG A 459 -3.94 -17.64 -4.02
CA ARG A 459 -2.58 -17.13 -3.83
C ARG A 459 -2.26 -16.16 -4.98
N PRO A 460 -1.78 -14.94 -4.73
CA PRO A 460 -1.59 -13.93 -5.75
C PRO A 460 -0.28 -14.14 -6.53
N ASN A 461 -0.06 -15.35 -7.05
CA ASN A 461 1.14 -15.72 -7.80
C ASN A 461 0.80 -16.56 -9.04
N MET A 462 1.61 -16.43 -10.09
CA MET A 462 1.26 -17.03 -11.39
C MET A 462 1.55 -18.53 -11.51
N ASN A 463 2.18 -19.16 -10.51
CA ASN A 463 2.58 -20.57 -10.57
C ASN A 463 1.55 -21.51 -9.94
N ASP A 464 0.79 -21.02 -8.97
CA ASP A 464 -0.12 -21.81 -8.15
C ASP A 464 -1.55 -21.30 -8.36
N GLN A 465 -2.48 -22.19 -8.74
CA GLN A 465 -3.86 -21.78 -9.02
C GLN A 465 -4.86 -22.86 -8.65
N ILE A 466 -5.93 -22.47 -7.95
CA ILE A 466 -7.12 -23.28 -7.76
C ILE A 466 -8.04 -23.09 -8.98
N LEU A 467 -8.19 -24.14 -9.78
CA LEU A 467 -8.99 -24.15 -11.01
C LEU A 467 -10.46 -24.55 -10.78
N GLY A 468 -10.77 -25.10 -9.60
CA GLY A 468 -12.13 -25.41 -9.21
C GLY A 468 -12.23 -26.11 -7.87
N GLY A 469 -13.41 -26.03 -7.27
CA GLY A 469 -13.68 -26.64 -5.98
C GLY A 469 -15.17 -26.78 -5.66
N THR A 470 -15.45 -27.20 -4.43
CA THR A 470 -16.80 -27.34 -3.91
C THR A 470 -16.90 -26.73 -2.51
N LEU A 471 -17.86 -25.84 -2.30
CA LEU A 471 -18.31 -25.44 -0.98
C LEU A 471 -19.31 -26.47 -0.45
N LEU A 472 -19.04 -26.97 0.75
CA LEU A 472 -19.86 -27.92 1.50
C LEU A 472 -20.39 -27.20 2.74
N PHE A 473 -21.67 -27.41 3.06
CA PHE A 473 -22.34 -26.73 4.16
C PHE A 473 -22.84 -27.74 5.21
N SER A 474 -22.95 -27.28 6.45
CA SER A 474 -23.47 -28.12 7.55
C SER A 474 -24.92 -28.57 7.39
N ASP A 475 -25.69 -27.94 6.50
CA ASP A 475 -27.05 -28.35 6.15
C ASP A 475 -27.10 -29.51 5.14
N GLY A 476 -25.93 -30.05 4.75
CA GLY A 476 -25.77 -31.13 3.78
C GLY A 476 -25.76 -30.69 2.32
N SER A 477 -26.02 -29.41 2.04
CA SER A 477 -25.96 -28.87 0.68
C SER A 477 -24.51 -28.63 0.22
N SER A 478 -24.35 -28.46 -1.10
CA SER A 478 -23.06 -28.12 -1.69
C SER A 478 -23.22 -27.18 -2.89
N LEU A 479 -22.15 -26.47 -3.23
CA LEU A 479 -22.10 -25.54 -4.35
C LEU A 479 -20.75 -25.65 -5.07
N LYS A 480 -20.78 -25.76 -6.40
CA LYS A 480 -19.56 -25.78 -7.22
C LYS A 480 -18.97 -24.38 -7.33
N VAL A 481 -17.64 -24.33 -7.29
CA VAL A 481 -16.83 -23.12 -7.44
C VAL A 481 -15.93 -23.31 -8.66
N GLY A 482 -15.90 -22.31 -9.54
CA GLY A 482 -15.02 -22.30 -10.71
C GLY A 482 -13.57 -21.96 -10.35
N ALA A 483 -12.77 -21.64 -11.37
CA ALA A 483 -11.39 -21.19 -11.17
C ALA A 483 -11.35 -19.88 -10.37
N LEU A 484 -10.46 -19.82 -9.39
CA LEU A 484 -10.14 -18.58 -8.71
C LEU A 484 -9.24 -17.72 -9.63
N PRO A 485 -9.39 -16.40 -9.64
CA PRO A 485 -8.48 -15.51 -10.37
C PRO A 485 -7.02 -15.69 -9.91
N ASN A 486 -6.14 -15.98 -10.86
CA ASN A 486 -4.72 -16.31 -10.60
C ASN A 486 -3.90 -15.11 -10.07
N ASP A 487 -4.42 -13.90 -10.22
CA ASP A 487 -3.83 -12.67 -9.69
C ASP A 487 -4.20 -12.42 -8.22
N GLY A 488 -4.96 -13.33 -7.60
CA GLY A 488 -5.49 -13.20 -6.24
C GLY A 488 -6.66 -12.22 -6.14
N SER A 489 -7.22 -11.74 -7.25
CA SER A 489 -8.45 -10.94 -7.20
C SER A 489 -9.66 -11.79 -6.73
N PRO A 490 -10.69 -11.17 -6.12
CA PRO A 490 -11.77 -11.91 -5.48
C PRO A 490 -12.65 -12.69 -6.47
N LEU A 491 -12.98 -13.93 -6.15
CA LEU A 491 -14.13 -14.64 -6.72
C LEU A 491 -15.31 -14.58 -5.74
N SER A 492 -16.41 -13.93 -6.14
CA SER A 492 -17.64 -13.88 -5.36
C SER A 492 -18.62 -14.99 -5.72
N ILE A 493 -19.05 -15.76 -4.72
CA ILE A 493 -20.02 -16.85 -4.84
C ILE A 493 -21.25 -16.53 -4.00
N SER A 494 -22.36 -16.17 -4.65
CA SER A 494 -23.64 -15.86 -3.99
C SER A 494 -24.61 -17.04 -4.05
N PHE A 495 -25.41 -17.22 -3.00
CA PHE A 495 -26.41 -18.28 -2.90
C PHE A 495 -27.59 -17.86 -2.00
N THR A 496 -28.70 -18.60 -2.06
CA THR A 496 -29.83 -18.39 -1.14
C THR A 496 -29.36 -18.51 0.31
N ALA A 497 -29.75 -17.58 1.18
CA ALA A 497 -29.30 -17.55 2.57
C ALA A 497 -29.53 -18.90 3.29
N LYS A 498 -28.49 -19.39 3.96
CA LYS A 498 -28.44 -20.64 4.72
C LYS A 498 -28.12 -20.35 6.18
N ASN A 499 -28.59 -21.19 7.08
CA ASN A 499 -28.20 -21.15 8.50
C ASN A 499 -27.31 -22.36 8.77
N VAL A 500 -26.00 -22.12 8.91
CA VAL A 500 -24.99 -23.19 8.99
C VAL A 500 -24.11 -23.04 10.22
N THR A 501 -23.52 -24.15 10.67
CA THR A 501 -22.50 -24.17 11.74
C THR A 501 -21.10 -24.32 11.18
N TRP A 502 -20.95 -24.75 9.93
CA TRP A 502 -19.66 -24.79 9.23
C TRP A 502 -19.84 -24.66 7.72
N ILE A 503 -18.79 -24.13 7.07
CA ILE A 503 -18.57 -24.17 5.62
C ILE A 503 -17.19 -24.78 5.39
N LYS A 504 -17.09 -25.70 4.44
CA LYS A 504 -15.82 -26.28 3.98
C LYS A 504 -15.64 -26.01 2.51
N PHE A 505 -14.50 -25.45 2.13
CA PHE A 505 -14.07 -25.40 0.73
C PHE A 505 -13.12 -26.58 0.48
N ARG A 506 -13.45 -27.43 -0.50
CA ARG A 506 -12.58 -28.51 -0.98
C ARG A 506 -12.13 -28.21 -2.40
N VAL A 507 -10.83 -28.34 -2.63
CA VAL A 507 -10.23 -28.20 -3.97
C VAL A 507 -10.53 -29.44 -4.80
N ASP A 508 -11.12 -29.24 -5.98
CA ASP A 508 -11.45 -30.31 -6.92
C ASP A 508 -10.48 -30.32 -8.13
N GLN A 509 -9.87 -29.17 -8.47
CA GLN A 509 -8.88 -29.04 -9.55
C GLN A 509 -7.91 -27.88 -9.23
N ALA A 510 -6.61 -28.09 -9.44
CA ALA A 510 -5.59 -27.05 -9.24
C ALA A 510 -4.27 -27.36 -9.96
N THR A 511 -3.39 -26.36 -10.01
CA THR A 511 -1.99 -26.47 -10.43
C THR A 511 -1.08 -25.89 -9.35
N GLY A 512 0.10 -26.48 -9.15
CA GLY A 512 1.07 -25.99 -8.17
C GLY A 512 0.74 -26.33 -6.71
N TRP A 513 1.18 -25.48 -5.78
CA TRP A 513 0.94 -25.58 -4.34
C TRP A 513 -0.22 -24.68 -3.94
N ILE A 514 -1.35 -25.30 -3.60
CA ILE A 514 -2.60 -24.57 -3.40
C ILE A 514 -2.62 -23.86 -2.05
N GLY A 515 -3.44 -22.83 -1.99
CA GLY A 515 -3.68 -22.07 -0.78
C GLY A 515 -4.75 -21.01 -1.02
N LEU A 516 -4.97 -20.16 -0.02
CA LEU A 516 -5.83 -18.99 -0.15
C LEU A 516 -5.14 -17.82 0.52
N SER A 517 -5.16 -16.65 -0.11
CA SER A 517 -4.78 -15.41 0.57
C SER A 517 -5.89 -14.94 1.50
N GLU A 518 -7.16 -15.20 1.18
CA GLU A 518 -8.30 -14.88 2.06
C GLU A 518 -9.54 -15.74 1.71
N PHE A 519 -10.33 -16.07 2.73
CA PHE A 519 -11.62 -16.76 2.68
C PHE A 519 -12.63 -15.98 3.52
N GLU A 520 -13.45 -15.19 2.84
CA GLU A 520 -14.49 -14.39 3.47
C GLU A 520 -15.86 -15.07 3.41
N VAL A 521 -16.66 -14.91 4.46
CA VAL A 521 -18.02 -15.46 4.56
C VAL A 521 -18.97 -14.40 5.10
N PHE A 522 -20.10 -14.20 4.43
CA PHE A 522 -21.06 -13.16 4.79
C PHE A 522 -22.49 -13.66 4.97
#